data_AF-A0A7X9BAL3-F1
#
_entry.id   AF-A0A7X9BAL3-F1
#
_cell.length_a   1.000
_cell.length_b   1.000
_cell.length_c   1.000
_cell.angle_alpha   90.00
_cell.angle_beta   90.00
_cell.angle_gamma   90.00
#
_symmetry.space_group_name_H-M   'P 1'
#
loop_
_entity.id
_entity.type
_entity.pdbx_description
1 polymer ?
#
loop_
_entity_poly.entity_id
_entity_poly.type
_entity_poly.pdbx_seq_one_letter_code
_entity_poly.pdbx_strand_id
1 'polypeptide(L)' 'MNVDFINALEEIEKEKGISKDIIFDALESALISSYKKNFGSSHNVFVEMDRLSGAVEVYATKDIVEDKDIEDTSLHIS' A
#
# COMPACT_ATOMS: atom_id res chain seq x y z
N MET A 1 -10.11 0.96 -14.54
CA MET A 1 -11.48 0.44 -14.40
C MET A 1 -11.42 -0.65 -13.34
N ASN A 2 -11.87 -0.35 -12.12
CA ASN A 2 -11.93 -1.30 -11.00
C ASN A 2 -13.27 -1.20 -10.24
N VAL A 3 -14.36 -0.94 -10.98
CA VAL A 3 -15.71 -0.74 -10.43
C VAL A 3 -16.28 -2.06 -9.88
N ASP A 4 -15.96 -3.19 -10.52
CA ASP A 4 -16.39 -4.51 -10.08
C ASP A 4 -15.85 -4.88 -8.69
N PHE A 5 -14.63 -4.45 -8.38
CA PHE A 5 -14.02 -4.66 -7.06
C PHE A 5 -14.74 -3.87 -5.97
N ILE A 6 -15.02 -2.58 -6.21
CA ILE A 6 -15.76 -1.74 -5.26
C ILE A 6 -17.16 -2.30 -5.01
N ASN A 7 -17.84 -2.75 -6.06
CA ASN A 7 -19.16 -3.40 -5.94
C ASN A 7 -19.08 -4.69 -5.10
N ALA A 8 -18.04 -5.51 -5.28
CA ALA A 8 -17.83 -6.71 -4.47
C ALA A 8 -17.59 -6.37 -2.98
N LEU A 9 -16.85 -5.29 -2.69
CA LEU A 9 -16.66 -4.82 -1.32
C LEU A 9 -17.99 -4.35 -0.70
N GLU A 10 -18.85 -3.68 -1.46
CA GLU A 10 -20.19 -3.27 -0.99
C GLU A 10 -21.10 -4.45 -0.68
N GLU A 11 -21.01 -5.51 -1.48
CA GLU A 11 -21.75 -6.74 -1.24
C GLU A 11 -21.28 -7.42 0.05
N ILE A 12 -19.96 -7.50 0.27
CA ILE A 12 -19.39 -8.03 1.51
C ILE A 12 -19.83 -7.21 2.73
N GLU A 13 -19.84 -5.89 2.63
CA GLU A 13 -20.31 -5.01 3.71
C GLU A 13 -21.78 -5.27 4.03
N LYS A 14 -22.65 -5.41 3.02
CA LYS A 14 -24.08 -5.70 3.20
C LYS A 14 -24.34 -7.09 3.77
N GLU A 15 -23.63 -8.11 3.29
CA GLU A 15 -23.88 -9.50 3.68
C GLU A 15 -23.22 -9.90 5.00
N LYS A 16 -22.01 -9.40 5.25
CA LYS A 16 -21.17 -9.80 6.38
C LYS A 16 -21.08 -8.74 7.46
N GLY A 17 -21.54 -7.51 7.19
CA GLY A 17 -21.44 -6.39 8.13
C GLY A 17 -19.99 -5.91 8.35
N ILE A 18 -19.08 -6.23 7.42
CA ILE A 18 -17.68 -5.84 7.50
C ILE A 18 -17.50 -4.54 6.73
N SER A 19 -17.11 -3.48 7.41
CA SER A 19 -16.84 -2.20 6.75
C SER A 19 -15.81 -2.37 5.62
N LYS A 20 -16.08 -1.75 4.48
CA LYS A 20 -15.14 -1.71 3.34
C LYS A 20 -13.77 -1.18 3.76
N ASP A 21 -13.72 -0.21 4.67
CA ASP A 21 -12.48 0.39 5.16
C ASP A 21 -11.56 -0.64 5.81
N ILE A 22 -12.14 -1.56 6.61
CA ILE A 22 -11.38 -2.64 7.24
C ILE A 22 -10.76 -3.56 6.18
N ILE A 23 -11.49 -3.82 5.09
CA ILE A 23 -11.01 -4.66 4.00
C ILE A 23 -9.89 -3.97 3.24
N PHE A 24 -10.04 -2.67 2.96
CA PHE A 24 -8.97 -1.88 2.34
C PHE A 24 -7.70 -1.87 3.18
N ASP A 25 -7.79 -1.60 4.47
CA ASP A 25 -6.62 -1.56 5.36
C ASP A 25 -5.91 -2.93 5.45
N ALA A 26 -6.70 -4.01 5.44
CA ALA A 26 -6.18 -5.37 5.39
C ALA A 26 -5.46 -5.66 4.06
N LEU A 27 -5.99 -5.18 2.94
CA LEU A 27 -5.38 -5.33 1.62
C LEU A 27 -4.10 -4.52 1.47
N GLU A 28 -4.09 -3.27 1.92
CA GLU A 28 -2.88 -2.43 1.96
C GLU A 28 -1.78 -3.12 2.78
N SER A 29 -2.13 -3.62 3.96
CA SER A 29 -1.21 -4.37 4.83
C SER A 29 -0.67 -5.63 4.16
N ALA A 30 -1.53 -6.39 3.47
CA ALA A 30 -1.14 -7.58 2.73
C ALA A 30 -0.19 -7.26 1.57
N LEU A 31 -0.45 -6.17 0.84
CA LEU A 31 0.39 -5.69 -0.26
C LEU A 31 1.76 -5.24 0.23
N ILE A 32 1.83 -4.47 1.33
CA ILE A 32 3.08 -4.07 1.98
C ILE A 32 3.89 -5.32 2.37
N SER A 33 3.24 -6.28 3.02
CA SER A 33 3.89 -7.53 3.47
C SER A 33 4.42 -8.35 2.29
N SER A 34 3.63 -8.50 1.23
CA SER A 34 4.02 -9.19 0.01
C SER A 34 5.20 -8.51 -0.69
N TYR A 35 5.19 -7.18 -0.79
CA TYR A 35 6.29 -6.43 -1.38
C TYR A 35 7.59 -6.64 -0.58
N LYS A 36 7.54 -6.45 0.75
CA LYS A 36 8.71 -6.65 1.64
C LYS A 36 9.29 -8.07 1.52
N LYS A 37 8.43 -9.08 1.34
CA LYS A 37 8.86 -10.47 1.14
C LYS A 37 9.60 -10.68 -0.19
N ASN A 38 9.18 -10.00 -1.26
CA ASN A 38 9.73 -10.21 -2.61
C ASN A 38 10.96 -9.34 -2.91
N PHE A 39 11.04 -8.14 -2.35
CA PHE A 39 12.08 -7.14 -2.68
C PHE A 39 13.04 -6.83 -1.52
N GLY A 40 12.93 -7.57 -0.42
CA GLY A 40 13.74 -7.38 0.78
C GLY A 40 13.15 -6.34 1.73
N SER A 41 13.49 -6.49 3.02
CA SER A 41 12.98 -5.67 4.12
C SER A 41 13.56 -4.25 4.17
N SER A 42 14.53 -3.92 3.32
CA SER A 42 15.30 -2.68 3.37
C SER A 42 14.54 -1.47 2.84
N HIS A 43 13.58 -1.67 1.94
CA HIS A 43 12.85 -0.57 1.32
C HIS A 43 11.59 -0.25 2.12
N ASN A 44 11.46 1.02 2.50
CA ASN A 44 10.22 1.54 3.02
C ASN A 44 9.19 1.54 1.86
N VAL A 45 7.99 1.03 2.13
CA VAL A 45 6.94 0.84 1.11
C VAL A 45 5.68 1.48 1.62
N PHE A 46 5.09 2.29 0.76
CA PHE A 46 3.79 2.90 0.97
C PHE A 46 2.83 2.36 -0.09
N VAL A 47 1.68 1.88 0.35
CA VAL A 47 0.61 1.42 -0.54
C VAL A 47 -0.59 2.30 -0.28
N GLU A 48 -1.15 2.86 -1.33
CA GLU A 48 -2.36 3.66 -1.28
C GLU A 48 -3.41 3.03 -2.17
N MET A 49 -4.60 2.80 -1.61
CA MET A 49 -5.76 2.37 -2.37
C MET A 49 -6.83 3.46 -2.43
N ASP A 50 -7.18 3.91 -3.63
CA ASP A 50 -8.31 4.81 -3.82
C ASP A 50 -9.61 4.08 -3.46
N ARG A 51 -10.30 4.60 -2.44
CA ARG A 51 -11.51 3.98 -1.87
C ARG A 51 -12.74 4.07 -2.80
N LEU A 52 -12.71 4.96 -3.80
CA LEU A 52 -13.81 5.19 -4.74
C LEU A 52 -13.63 4.42 -6.04
N SER A 53 -12.41 4.42 -6.58
CA SER A 53 -12.08 3.82 -7.88
C SER A 53 -11.46 2.45 -7.74
N GLY A 54 -11.01 2.06 -6.54
CA GLY A 54 -10.25 0.83 -6.29
C GLY A 54 -8.85 0.84 -6.90
N ALA A 55 -8.33 2.00 -7.31
CA ALA A 55 -6.99 2.08 -7.87
C ALA A 55 -5.97 1.77 -6.77
N VAL A 56 -4.91 1.04 -7.10
CA VAL A 56 -3.85 0.68 -6.15
C VAL A 56 -2.54 1.24 -6.67
N GLU A 57 -1.87 2.00 -5.83
CA GLU A 57 -0.55 2.55 -6.12
C GLU A 57 0.43 2.08 -5.04
N VAL A 58 1.62 1.69 -5.49
CA VAL A 58 2.67 1.16 -4.61
C VAL A 58 3.92 1.98 -4.85
N TYR A 59 4.44 2.55 -3.77
CA TYR A 59 5.58 3.46 -3.78
C TYR A 59 6.70 2.88 -2.92
N ALA A 60 7.92 2.92 -3.44
CA ALA A 60 9.10 2.82 -2.61
C ALA A 60 9.43 4.21 -2.07
N THR A 61 9.52 4.36 -0.76
CA THR A 61 9.84 5.65 -0.12
C THR A 61 11.32 5.68 0.25
N LYS A 62 11.91 6.86 0.14
CA LYS A 62 13.28 7.14 0.57
C LYS A 62 13.27 8.09 1.75
N ASP A 63 14.21 7.88 2.67
CA ASP A 63 14.41 8.73 3.82
C ASP A 63 15.24 9.96 3.41
N ILE A 64 14.79 11.14 3.85
CA ILE A 64 15.48 12.39 3.57
C ILE A 64 16.60 12.56 4.60
N VAL A 65 17.84 12.64 4.15
CA VAL A 65 19.04 12.76 5.00
C VAL A 65 19.98 13.85 4.45
N GLU A 66 20.91 14.35 5.26
CA GLU A 66 21.94 15.26 4.75
C GLU A 66 22.89 14.51 3.80
N ASP A 67 23.48 15.21 2.81
CA ASP A 67 24.42 14.63 1.83
C ASP A 67 25.52 13.75 2.45
N LYS A 68 26.02 14.14 3.63
CA LYS A 68 27.09 13.43 4.36
C LYS A 68 26.63 12.11 5.01
N ASP A 69 25.33 11.94 5.19
CA ASP A 69 24.68 10.81 5.86
C ASP A 69 24.02 9.84 4.86
N ILE A 70 24.25 10.03 3.55
CA ILE A 70 23.78 9.09 2.51
C ILE A 70 24.59 7.80 2.56
N GLU A 71 24.05 6.80 3.25
CA GLU A 71 24.63 5.44 3.29
C GLU A 71 24.19 4.56 2.10
N ASP A 72 22.93 4.65 1.65
CA ASP A 72 22.40 3.90 0.50
C ASP A 72 21.52 4.80 -0.38
N THR A 73 21.96 5.06 -1.62
CA THR A 73 21.21 5.88 -2.59
C THR A 73 19.84 5.31 -3.01
N SER A 74 19.59 4.03 -2.72
CA SER A 74 18.31 3.36 -2.95
C SER A 74 17.30 3.68 -1.85
N LEU A 75 17.79 4.00 -0.65
CA LEU A 75 17.00 4.27 0.55
C LEU A 75 17.03 5.72 0.99
N HIS A 76 18.06 6.48 0.61
CA HIS A 76 18.29 7.85 1.05
C HIS A 76 18.27 8.85 -0.12
N ILE A 77 17.82 10.07 0.16
CA ILE A 77 17.85 11.22 -0.75
C ILE A 77 18.13 12.51 0.05
N SER A 78 18.81 13.49 -0.54
CA SER A 78 19.05 14.83 0.04
C SER A 78 18.35 15.93 -0.74
#